data_AF-A0A5C9AKP5-F1
#
_entry.id   AF-A0A5C9AKP5-F1
#
_cell.length_a   1.000
_cell.length_b   1.000
_cell.length_c   1.000
_cell.angle_alpha   90.00
_cell.angle_beta   90.00
_cell.angle_gamma   90.00
#
_symmetry.space_group_name_H-M   'P 1'
#
loop_
_entity.id
_entity.type
_entity.pdbx_description
1 polymer ?
#
loop_
_entity_poly.entity_id
_entity_poly.type
_entity_poly.pdbx_seq_one_letter_code
_entity_poly.pdbx_strand_id
1 'polypeptide(L)'
;MSEIVVSKFGGTSVADFDAMNRSADIVLSDANVRLVVLSASAGITNLLVALAEGLEPGERFEKLDAIRNIQFAILERLRYPNVIREEIERLLENITVLAEAAALATSPALTDELVSHGELMSTLLFVEILRERDVQAQWFDVRKVMRTNDRFGRAEPDIAALA
;
A
#
# COMPACT_ATOMS: atom_id res chain seq x y z
N MET A 1 -6.57 -24.33 20.50
CA MET A 1 -5.97 -23.17 19.81
C MET A 1 -7.12 -22.34 19.30
N SER A 2 -7.16 -21.03 19.57
CA SER A 2 -8.11 -20.15 18.89
C SER A 2 -7.83 -20.21 17.40
N GLU A 3 -8.85 -20.38 16.58
CA GLU A 3 -8.73 -20.35 15.13
C GLU A 3 -8.19 -18.97 14.72
N ILE A 4 -7.19 -18.95 13.84
CA ILE A 4 -6.64 -17.70 13.29
C ILE A 4 -7.22 -17.54 11.90
N VAL A 5 -7.98 -16.46 11.70
CA VAL A 5 -8.53 -16.07 10.41
C VAL A 5 -7.63 -15.00 9.80
N VAL A 6 -7.31 -15.20 8.52
CA VAL A 6 -6.59 -14.23 7.68
C VAL A 6 -7.59 -13.63 6.71
N SER A 7 -7.78 -12.31 6.78
CA SER A 7 -8.70 -11.58 5.90
C SER A 7 -7.93 -10.81 4.83
N LYS A 8 -8.21 -11.07 3.55
CA LYS A 8 -7.60 -10.36 2.43
C LYS A 8 -8.62 -9.46 1.74
N PHE A 9 -8.28 -8.18 1.57
CA PHE A 9 -9.10 -7.20 0.88
C PHE A 9 -8.44 -6.77 -0.44
N GLY A 10 -9.24 -6.70 -1.51
CA GLY A 10 -8.79 -6.22 -2.83
C GLY A 10 -8.86 -4.69 -2.95
N GLY A 11 -8.33 -4.15 -4.05
CA GLY A 11 -8.21 -2.69 -4.20
C GLY A 11 -9.52 -1.91 -4.15
N THR A 12 -10.64 -2.50 -4.61
CA THR A 12 -11.98 -1.88 -4.50
C THR A 12 -12.50 -1.85 -3.06
N SER A 13 -12.09 -2.79 -2.22
CA SER A 13 -12.42 -2.84 -0.80
C SER A 13 -11.63 -1.82 0.03
N VAL A 14 -10.55 -1.26 -0.54
CA VAL A 14 -9.71 -0.22 0.08
C VAL A 14 -9.54 0.99 -0.84
N ALA A 15 -10.53 1.26 -1.68
CA ALA A 15 -10.47 2.31 -2.71
C ALA A 15 -10.43 3.73 -2.12
N ASP A 16 -11.19 3.94 -1.06
CA ASP A 16 -11.37 5.21 -0.38
C ASP A 16 -11.63 5.00 1.11
N PHE A 17 -11.76 6.09 1.87
CA PHE A 17 -12.00 6.05 3.31
C PHE A 17 -13.26 5.24 3.68
N ASP A 18 -14.36 5.37 2.92
CA ASP A 18 -15.60 4.67 3.24
C ASP A 18 -15.49 3.16 2.94
N ALA A 19 -14.80 2.79 1.85
CA ALA A 19 -14.49 1.41 1.52
C ALA A 19 -13.61 0.76 2.59
N MET A 20 -12.57 1.46 3.03
CA MET A 20 -11.73 0.99 4.13
C MET A 20 -12.53 0.83 5.43
N ASN A 21 -13.45 1.75 5.74
CA ASN A 21 -14.33 1.61 6.91
C ASN A 21 -15.25 0.38 6.81
N ARG A 22 -15.84 0.11 5.64
CA ARG A 22 -16.63 -1.13 5.41
C ARG A 22 -15.78 -2.38 5.58
N SER A 23 -14.53 -2.37 5.09
CA SER A 23 -13.59 -3.47 5.28
C SER A 23 -13.21 -3.67 6.75
N ALA A 24 -13.04 -2.57 7.49
CA ALA A 24 -12.81 -2.61 8.94
C ALA A 24 -14.03 -3.17 9.69
N ASP A 25 -15.27 -2.87 9.29
CA ASP A 25 -16.47 -3.48 9.88
C ASP A 25 -16.46 -5.00 9.75
N ILE A 26 -16.04 -5.53 8.59
CA ILE A 26 -15.92 -6.97 8.35
C ILE A 26 -14.84 -7.58 9.26
N VAL A 27 -13.66 -6.93 9.36
CA VAL A 27 -12.58 -7.38 10.25
C VAL A 27 -13.06 -7.47 11.70
N LEU A 28 -13.82 -6.47 12.16
CA LEU A 28 -14.26 -6.38 13.56
C LEU A 28 -15.49 -7.25 13.88
N SER A 29 -16.18 -7.76 12.86
CA SER A 29 -17.30 -8.69 13.06
C SER A 29 -16.86 -10.09 13.49
N ASP A 30 -15.58 -10.44 13.31
CA ASP A 30 -15.02 -11.73 13.69
C ASP A 30 -13.74 -11.56 14.52
N ALA A 31 -13.84 -11.87 15.82
CA ALA A 31 -12.72 -11.77 16.76
C ALA A 31 -11.56 -12.74 16.44
N ASN A 32 -11.77 -13.73 15.57
CA ASN A 32 -10.72 -14.65 15.11
C ASN A 32 -9.86 -14.05 14.00
N VAL A 33 -10.24 -12.91 13.40
CA VAL A 33 -9.39 -12.21 12.42
C VAL A 33 -8.20 -11.61 13.14
N ARG A 34 -7.02 -12.22 12.93
CA ARG A 34 -5.75 -11.81 13.57
C ARG A 34 -4.72 -11.28 12.57
N LEU A 35 -4.96 -11.46 11.28
CA LEU A 35 -4.10 -10.95 10.20
C LEU A 35 -4.96 -10.38 9.07
N VAL A 36 -4.65 -9.15 8.66
CA VAL A 36 -5.30 -8.47 7.54
C VAL A 36 -4.26 -8.20 6.46
N VAL A 37 -4.58 -8.58 5.22
CA VAL A 37 -3.74 -8.37 4.04
C VAL A 37 -4.50 -7.47 3.06
N LEU A 38 -3.88 -6.37 2.63
CA LEU A 38 -4.50 -5.42 1.71
C LEU A 38 -3.73 -5.36 0.41
N SER A 39 -4.46 -5.17 -0.69
CA SER A 39 -3.90 -4.64 -1.93
C SER A 39 -3.80 -3.11 -1.87
N ALA A 40 -3.09 -2.49 -2.80
CA ALA A 40 -3.18 -1.04 -3.01
C ALA A 40 -4.62 -0.56 -3.25
N SER A 41 -4.90 0.71 -2.92
CA SER A 41 -6.18 1.36 -3.23
C SER A 41 -6.48 1.33 -4.73
N ALA A 42 -7.76 1.19 -5.08
CA ALA A 42 -8.20 1.07 -6.48
C ALA A 42 -7.56 2.14 -7.38
N GLY A 43 -6.99 1.69 -8.51
CA GLY A 43 -6.33 2.54 -9.50
C GLY A 43 -4.87 2.89 -9.20
N ILE A 44 -4.40 2.81 -7.94
CA ILE A 44 -3.03 3.19 -7.56
C ILE A 44 -1.97 2.33 -8.25
N THR A 45 -2.14 1.01 -8.27
CA THR A 45 -1.19 0.11 -8.95
C THR A 45 -1.00 0.47 -10.42
N ASN A 46 -2.10 0.82 -11.13
CA ASN A 46 -2.01 1.18 -12.55
C ASN A 46 -1.25 2.49 -12.75
N LEU A 47 -1.44 3.47 -11.86
CA LEU A 47 -0.69 4.73 -11.90
C LEU A 47 0.80 4.51 -11.64
N LEU A 48 1.14 3.64 -10.67
CA LEU A 48 2.52 3.29 -10.34
C LEU A 48 3.22 2.51 -11.45
N VAL A 49 2.52 1.57 -12.09
CA VAL A 49 3.03 0.85 -13.27
C VAL A 49 3.30 1.83 -14.40
N ALA A 50 2.37 2.75 -14.70
CA ALA A 50 2.58 3.76 -15.73
C ALA A 50 3.80 4.65 -15.42
N LEU A 51 4.00 5.07 -14.16
CA LEU A 51 5.20 5.81 -13.76
C LEU A 51 6.48 5.00 -14.01
N ALA A 52 6.46 3.69 -13.79
CA ALA A 52 7.59 2.80 -14.00
C ALA A 52 7.96 2.59 -15.48
N GLU A 53 7.08 2.98 -16.42
CA GLU A 53 7.35 2.93 -17.86
C GLU A 53 8.22 4.09 -18.35
N GLY A 54 8.53 5.07 -17.48
CA GLY A 54 9.43 6.19 -17.79
C GLY A 54 8.73 7.32 -18.55
N LEU A 55 7.67 7.85 -17.96
CA LEU A 55 6.84 8.91 -18.56
C LEU A 55 7.58 10.24 -18.73
N GLU A 56 7.16 10.99 -19.76
CA GLU A 56 7.57 12.39 -19.97
C GLU A 56 7.11 13.29 -18.81
N PRO A 57 7.77 14.44 -18.56
CA PRO A 57 7.53 15.26 -17.37
C PRO A 57 6.07 15.65 -17.11
N GLY A 58 5.30 15.96 -18.17
CA GLY A 58 3.89 16.33 -18.04
C GLY A 58 3.01 15.18 -17.56
N GLU A 59 3.09 14.03 -18.25
CA GLU A 59 2.32 12.83 -17.88
C GLU A 59 2.74 12.30 -16.51
N ARG A 60 4.05 12.33 -16.21
CA ARG A 60 4.59 11.96 -14.90
C ARG A 60 3.97 12.81 -13.79
N PHE A 61 3.94 14.12 -13.97
CA PHE A 61 3.33 15.04 -13.00
C PHE A 61 1.85 14.71 -12.78
N GLU A 62 1.08 14.47 -13.85
CA GLU A 62 -0.34 14.10 -13.73
C GLU A 62 -0.56 12.82 -12.92
N LYS A 63 0.27 11.77 -13.14
CA LYS A 63 0.13 10.53 -12.37
C LYS A 63 0.54 10.70 -10.91
N LEU A 64 1.61 11.45 -10.63
CA LEU A 64 2.04 11.75 -9.26
C LEU A 64 0.98 12.54 -8.50
N ASP A 65 0.38 13.55 -9.14
CA ASP A 65 -0.70 14.34 -8.54
C ASP A 65 -1.96 13.49 -8.31
N ALA A 66 -2.32 12.62 -9.26
CA ALA A 66 -3.43 11.68 -9.08
C ALA A 66 -3.22 10.73 -7.89
N ILE A 67 -2.03 10.15 -7.75
CA ILE A 67 -1.70 9.30 -6.59
C ILE A 67 -1.82 10.10 -5.30
N ARG A 68 -1.21 11.29 -5.25
CA ARG A 68 -1.28 12.20 -4.10
C ARG A 68 -2.74 12.48 -3.72
N ASN A 69 -3.57 12.90 -4.67
CA ASN A 69 -4.97 13.23 -4.41
C ASN A 69 -5.77 12.05 -3.84
N ILE A 70 -5.56 10.83 -4.36
CA ILE A 70 -6.23 9.63 -3.84
C ILE A 70 -5.81 9.34 -2.39
N GLN A 71 -4.50 9.39 -2.10
CA GLN A 71 -4.01 9.11 -0.75
C GLN A 71 -4.43 10.18 0.27
N PHE A 72 -4.35 11.45 -0.11
CA PHE A 72 -4.77 12.54 0.75
C PHE A 72 -6.29 12.56 0.98
N ALA A 73 -7.11 12.14 -0.01
CA ALA A 73 -8.55 12.01 0.18
C ALA A 73 -8.93 10.98 1.26
N ILE A 74 -8.06 9.99 1.52
CA ILE A 74 -8.22 9.04 2.62
C ILE A 74 -7.65 9.64 3.92
N LEU A 75 -6.41 10.12 3.85
CA LEU A 75 -5.67 10.69 4.99
C LEU A 75 -6.45 11.81 5.68
N GLU A 76 -6.96 12.79 4.94
CA GLU A 76 -7.67 13.96 5.50
C GLU A 76 -9.02 13.61 6.12
N ARG A 77 -9.53 12.40 5.90
CA ARG A 77 -10.77 11.90 6.51
C ARG A 77 -10.53 11.13 7.81
N LEU A 78 -9.28 10.80 8.13
CA LEU A 78 -8.91 10.28 9.44
C LEU A 78 -9.27 11.31 10.53
N ARG A 79 -9.65 10.82 11.72
CA ARG A 79 -9.82 11.62 12.93
C ARG A 79 -8.52 12.31 13.34
N TYR A 80 -7.37 11.64 13.16
CA TYR A 80 -6.05 12.16 13.54
C TYR A 80 -5.03 12.06 12.39
N PRO A 81 -5.19 12.82 11.29
CA PRO A 81 -4.38 12.65 10.07
C PRO A 81 -2.87 12.84 10.32
N ASN A 82 -2.51 13.72 11.26
CA ASN A 82 -1.12 14.08 11.53
C ASN A 82 -0.30 12.93 12.13
N VAL A 83 -0.92 11.86 12.63
CA VAL A 83 -0.16 10.70 13.18
C VAL A 83 0.57 9.91 12.11
N ILE A 84 0.10 9.97 10.85
CA ILE A 84 0.66 9.20 9.73
C ILE A 84 1.01 10.06 8.51
N ARG A 85 0.65 11.36 8.52
CA ARG A 85 0.89 12.31 7.42
C ARG A 85 2.34 12.28 6.93
N GLU A 86 3.30 12.45 7.83
CA GLU A 86 4.73 12.52 7.48
C GLU A 86 5.20 11.25 6.75
N GLU A 87 4.73 10.08 7.20
CA GLU A 87 5.08 8.81 6.57
C GLU A 87 4.45 8.66 5.17
N ILE A 88 3.21 9.11 4.99
CA ILE A 88 2.55 9.12 3.67
C ILE A 88 3.26 10.11 2.73
N GLU A 89 3.62 11.29 3.20
CA GLU A 89 4.39 12.29 2.43
C GLU A 89 5.75 11.72 2.02
N ARG A 90 6.48 11.08 2.94
CA ARG A 90 7.75 10.41 2.66
C ARG A 90 7.61 9.33 1.58
N LEU A 91 6.55 8.53 1.61
CA LEU A 91 6.29 7.53 0.57
C LEU A 91 5.98 8.18 -0.79
N LEU A 92 5.23 9.29 -0.82
CA LEU A 92 4.96 10.04 -2.05
C LEU A 92 6.22 10.70 -2.63
N GLU A 93 7.11 11.21 -1.78
CA GLU A 93 8.41 11.72 -2.19
C GLU A 93 9.28 10.61 -2.78
N ASN A 94 9.32 9.43 -2.16
CA ASN A 94 10.04 8.28 -2.73
C ASN A 94 9.48 7.86 -4.10
N ILE A 95 8.14 7.82 -4.27
CA ILE A 95 7.52 7.57 -5.58
C ILE A 95 7.98 8.59 -6.61
N THR A 96 8.09 9.88 -6.21
CA THR A 96 8.56 10.95 -7.11
C THR A 96 9.99 10.68 -7.56
N VAL A 97 10.90 10.39 -6.63
CA VAL A 97 12.30 10.08 -6.94
C VAL A 97 12.42 8.84 -7.84
N LEU A 98 11.68 7.78 -7.55
CA LEU A 98 11.68 6.56 -8.34
C LEU A 98 11.11 6.77 -9.75
N ALA A 99 10.08 7.61 -9.88
CA ALA A 99 9.51 7.98 -11.18
C ALA A 99 10.48 8.83 -12.03
N GLU A 100 11.28 9.70 -11.40
CA GLU A 100 12.36 10.41 -12.07
C GLU A 100 13.45 9.46 -12.54
N ALA A 101 13.84 8.49 -11.70
CA ALA A 101 14.78 7.44 -12.09
C ALA A 101 14.26 6.59 -13.25
N ALA A 102 12.96 6.24 -13.25
CA ALA A 102 12.32 5.46 -14.31
C ALA A 102 12.37 6.19 -15.67
N ALA A 103 12.27 7.51 -15.67
CA ALA A 103 12.40 8.32 -16.89
C ALA A 103 13.83 8.32 -17.48
N LEU A 104 14.84 7.95 -16.69
CA LEU A 104 16.22 7.78 -17.17
C LEU A 104 16.49 6.35 -17.62
N ALA A 105 16.06 5.38 -16.81
CA ALA A 105 16.22 3.96 -17.10
C ALA A 105 15.16 3.13 -16.35
N THR A 106 14.42 2.32 -17.10
CA THR A 106 13.45 1.39 -16.53
C THR A 106 14.09 0.05 -16.22
N SER A 107 13.60 -0.62 -15.17
CA SER A 107 13.98 -2.01 -14.88
C SER A 107 12.85 -2.72 -14.14
N PRO A 108 12.74 -4.05 -14.24
CA PRO A 108 11.76 -4.82 -13.47
C PRO A 108 11.87 -4.59 -11.95
N ALA A 109 13.09 -4.43 -11.43
CA ALA A 109 13.33 -4.13 -10.02
C ALA A 109 12.75 -2.77 -9.60
N LEU A 110 12.96 -1.75 -10.44
CA LEU A 110 12.40 -0.42 -10.22
C LEU A 110 10.87 -0.44 -10.28
N THR A 111 10.29 -1.21 -11.22
CA THR A 111 8.84 -1.40 -11.30
C THR A 111 8.28 -2.04 -10.04
N ASP A 112 8.88 -3.13 -9.55
CA ASP A 112 8.47 -3.79 -8.31
C ASP A 112 8.54 -2.83 -7.11
N GLU A 113 9.61 -2.02 -7.03
CA GLU A 113 9.77 -1.05 -5.96
C GLU A 113 8.70 0.05 -6.02
N LEU A 114 8.46 0.65 -7.19
CA LEU A 114 7.39 1.64 -7.40
C LEU A 114 6.03 1.08 -7.01
N VAL A 115 5.66 -0.09 -7.56
CA VAL A 115 4.35 -0.70 -7.34
C VAL A 115 4.11 -1.02 -5.87
N SER A 116 5.15 -1.47 -5.13
CA SER A 116 5.03 -1.81 -3.72
C SER A 116 4.52 -0.66 -2.83
N HIS A 117 4.74 0.59 -3.23
CA HIS A 117 4.29 1.75 -2.46
C HIS A 117 2.76 1.82 -2.34
N GLY A 118 2.01 1.26 -3.29
CA GLY A 118 0.54 1.21 -3.21
C GLY A 118 0.04 0.42 -2.00
N GLU A 119 0.58 -0.78 -1.78
CA GLU A 119 0.29 -1.60 -0.60
C GLU A 119 0.83 -0.96 0.68
N LEU A 120 2.02 -0.34 0.66
CA LEU A 120 2.56 0.34 1.84
C LEU A 120 1.62 1.45 2.32
N MET A 121 1.20 2.35 1.43
CA MET A 121 0.32 3.45 1.81
C MET A 121 -1.06 2.96 2.29
N SER A 122 -1.69 2.04 1.53
CA SER A 122 -3.03 1.53 1.89
C SER A 122 -3.04 0.79 3.24
N THR A 123 -2.01 0.01 3.55
CA THR A 123 -1.90 -0.70 4.84
C THR A 123 -1.62 0.23 6.01
N LEU A 124 -0.80 1.28 5.83
CA LEU A 124 -0.58 2.29 6.86
C LEU A 124 -1.87 3.06 7.19
N LEU A 125 -2.58 3.52 6.16
CA LEU A 125 -3.86 4.22 6.33
C LEU A 125 -4.91 3.33 7.02
N PHE A 126 -5.00 2.06 6.63
CA PHE A 126 -5.97 1.13 7.22
C PHE A 126 -5.69 0.82 8.69
N VAL A 127 -4.42 0.75 9.09
CA VAL A 127 -4.04 0.58 10.52
C VAL A 127 -4.55 1.75 11.35
N GLU A 128 -4.47 2.98 10.86
CA GLU A 128 -5.02 4.14 11.57
C GLU A 128 -6.55 4.10 11.64
N ILE A 129 -7.25 3.66 10.59
CA ILE A 129 -8.71 3.45 10.64
C ILE A 129 -9.11 2.44 11.72
N LEU A 130 -8.34 1.36 11.90
CA LEU A 130 -8.57 0.41 12.99
C LEU A 130 -8.29 1.06 14.36
N ARG A 131 -7.22 1.85 14.50
CA ARG A 131 -6.86 2.53 15.75
C ARG A 131 -7.90 3.57 16.18
N GLU A 132 -8.54 4.27 15.24
CA GLU A 132 -9.64 5.21 15.52
C GLU A 132 -10.89 4.54 16.09
N ARG A 133 -10.98 3.22 15.94
CA ARG A 133 -12.02 2.35 16.47
C ARG A 133 -11.57 1.61 17.75
N ASP A 134 -10.52 2.12 18.38
CA ASP A 134 -9.92 1.59 19.61
C ASP A 134 -9.38 0.15 19.47
N VAL A 135 -9.02 -0.26 18.26
CA VAL A 135 -8.44 -1.58 17.96
C VAL A 135 -6.92 -1.50 18.08
N GLN A 136 -6.34 -2.44 18.83
CA GLN A 136 -4.89 -2.62 18.88
C GLN A 136 -4.38 -3.23 17.56
N ALA A 137 -4.13 -2.38 16.57
CA ALA A 137 -3.58 -2.75 15.27
C ALA A 137 -2.09 -2.39 15.17
N GLN A 138 -1.30 -3.33 14.67
CA GLN A 138 0.11 -3.13 14.35
C GLN A 138 0.30 -3.27 12.85
N TRP A 139 0.95 -2.28 12.24
CA TRP A 139 1.42 -2.39 10.87
C TRP A 139 2.65 -3.31 10.81
N PHE A 140 2.66 -4.23 9.85
CA PHE A 140 3.72 -5.20 9.68
C PHE A 140 4.17 -5.25 8.23
N ASP A 141 5.47 -5.02 8.01
CA ASP A 141 6.08 -5.10 6.69
C ASP A 141 6.46 -6.55 6.36
N VAL A 142 5.75 -7.15 5.41
CA VAL A 142 6.01 -8.53 4.96
C VAL A 142 7.44 -8.72 4.44
N ARG A 143 8.08 -7.65 3.93
CA ARG A 143 9.47 -7.68 3.44
C ARG A 143 10.47 -7.99 4.54
N LYS A 144 10.08 -7.92 5.82
CA LYS A 144 10.94 -8.31 6.95
C LYS A 144 11.09 -9.83 7.08
N VAL A 145 10.07 -10.59 6.67
CA VAL A 145 10.00 -12.05 6.88
C VAL A 145 9.92 -12.85 5.60
N MET A 146 9.31 -12.30 4.54
CA MET A 146 9.22 -12.96 3.25
C MET A 146 10.48 -12.70 2.43
N ARG A 147 11.11 -13.77 1.98
CA ARG A 147 12.24 -13.75 1.03
C ARG A 147 11.75 -14.33 -0.29
N THR A 148 12.27 -13.79 -1.38
CA THR A 148 11.98 -14.24 -2.74
C THR A 148 13.28 -14.29 -3.54
N ASN A 149 13.26 -14.94 -4.69
CA ASN A 149 14.37 -14.83 -5.65
C ASN A 149 14.39 -13.46 -6.35
N ASP A 150 15.44 -13.19 -7.12
CA ASP A 150 15.67 -11.92 -7.84
C ASP A 150 14.93 -11.84 -9.19
N ARG A 151 13.91 -12.69 -9.41
CA ARG A 151 13.08 -12.69 -10.62
C ARG A 151 12.00 -11.61 -10.52
N PHE A 152 12.42 -10.34 -10.46
CA PHE A 152 11.54 -9.18 -10.36
C PHE A 152 10.36 -9.23 -11.35
N GLY A 153 9.18 -8.80 -10.91
CA GLY A 153 7.89 -8.90 -11.57
C GLY A 153 7.19 -10.25 -11.41
N ARG A 154 7.95 -11.33 -11.13
CA ARG A 154 7.44 -12.69 -10.91
C ARG A 154 8.28 -13.46 -9.89
N ALA A 155 8.64 -12.79 -8.80
CA ALA A 155 9.51 -13.36 -7.78
C ALA A 155 8.78 -14.52 -7.08
N GLU A 156 9.50 -15.61 -6.85
CA GLU A 156 8.95 -16.80 -6.19
C GLU A 156 9.37 -16.80 -4.71
N PRO A 157 8.44 -17.05 -3.77
CA PRO A 157 8.78 -17.14 -2.36
C PRO A 157 9.79 -18.25 -2.05
N ASP A 158 10.84 -17.91 -1.32
CA ASP A 158 11.75 -18.87 -0.73
C ASP A 158 11.20 -19.30 0.64
N ILE A 159 10.47 -20.42 0.64
CA ILE A 159 9.82 -20.96 1.84
C ILE A 159 10.83 -21.37 2.91
N ALA A 160 12.04 -21.79 2.52
CA ALA A 160 13.07 -22.21 3.47
C ALA A 160 13.72 -21.01 4.17
N ALA A 161 13.67 -19.83 3.56
CA ALA A 161 14.21 -18.58 4.10
C ALA A 161 13.15 -17.70 4.79
N LEU A 162 11.91 -18.18 4.97
CA LEU A 162 10.89 -17.50 5.76
C LEU A 162 11.32 -17.48 7.24
N ALA A 163 11.45 -16.26 7.80
CA ALA A 163 11.87 -16.01 9.18
C ALA A 163 10.69 -15.86 10.14
#